data_AF-A0A381ZE09-F1
#
_entry.id   AF-A0A381ZE09-F1
#
_cell.length_a   1.000
_cell.length_b   1.000
_cell.length_c   1.000
_cell.angle_alpha   90.00
_cell.angle_beta   90.00
_cell.angle_gamma   90.00
#
_symmetry.space_group_name_H-M   'P 1'
#
loop_
_entity.id
_entity.type
_entity.pdbx_description
1 polymer ?
#
loop_
_entity_poly.entity_id
_entity_poly.type
_entity_poly.pdbx_seq_one_letter_code
_entity_poly.pdbx_strand_id
1 'polypeptide(L)'
;MLGQVAIDSLIGVSMFIIAYILRFETGLVASPKGQPPLSNYLQLAPFVGALLPFGLWVQGAYRLGRVRSHVDDFFAVLVGGLIAIFLGLSTTLAYQTYYVPPALKELGTYEVSQLVWLLFLTLSTGACYTTRAT
;
A
#
# COMPACT_ATOMS: atom_id res chain seq x y z
N MET A 1 8.44 10.59 -16.85
CA MET A 1 7.43 9.56 -16.51
C MET A 1 8.05 8.38 -15.78
N LEU A 2 9.00 7.63 -16.38
CA LEU A 2 9.61 6.44 -15.74
C LEU A 2 10.28 6.73 -14.38
N GLY A 3 10.99 7.85 -14.24
CA GLY A 3 11.59 8.25 -12.96
C GLY A 3 10.57 8.43 -11.83
N GLN A 4 9.44 9.09 -12.10
CA GLN A 4 8.38 9.29 -11.11
C GLN A 4 7.70 7.97 -10.72
N VAL A 5 7.46 7.09 -11.69
CA VAL A 5 6.91 5.75 -11.44
C VAL A 5 7.82 4.95 -10.51
N ALA A 6 9.14 4.99 -10.73
CA ALA A 6 10.11 4.32 -9.87
C ALA A 6 10.10 4.90 -8.44
N ILE A 7 10.01 6.22 -8.30
CA ILE A 7 9.89 6.88 -6.98
C ILE A 7 8.61 6.44 -6.29
N ASP A 8 7.47 6.45 -6.98
CA ASP A 8 6.19 6.04 -6.39
C ASP A 8 6.19 4.55 -6.02
N SER A 9 6.85 3.70 -6.81
CA SER A 9 7.04 2.29 -6.44
C SER A 9 7.86 2.15 -5.16
N LEU A 10 8.96 2.89 -5.05
CA LEU A 10 9.80 2.88 -3.85
C LEU A 10 8.99 3.38 -2.64
N ILE A 11 8.22 4.47 -2.80
CA ILE A 11 7.30 4.95 -1.77
C ILE A 11 6.30 3.86 -1.37
N GLY A 12 5.71 3.15 -2.34
CA GLY A 12 4.78 2.07 -2.08
C GLY A 12 5.39 0.95 -1.23
N VAL A 13 6.60 0.49 -1.58
CA VAL A 13 7.35 -0.50 -0.81
C VAL A 13 7.67 0.02 0.59
N SER A 14 8.30 1.20 0.68
CA SER A 14 8.77 1.76 1.95
C SER A 14 7.63 2.06 2.92
N MET A 15 6.54 2.69 2.44
CA MET A 15 5.41 3.04 3.30
C MET A 15 4.63 1.81 3.76
N PHE A 16 4.60 0.74 2.95
CA PHE A 16 3.99 -0.53 3.38
C PHE A 16 4.78 -1.20 4.51
N ILE A 17 6.12 -1.19 4.42
CA ILE A 17 6.99 -1.71 5.48
C ILE A 17 6.89 -0.85 6.74
N ILE A 18 6.91 0.48 6.60
CA ILE A 18 6.73 1.40 7.73
C ILE A 18 5.36 1.21 8.39
N ALA A 19 4.30 1.00 7.61
CA ALA A 19 2.97 0.71 8.14
C ALA A 19 2.94 -0.59 8.96
N TYR A 20 3.69 -1.62 8.56
CA TYR A 20 3.89 -2.82 9.38
C TYR A 20 4.61 -2.48 10.69
N ILE A 21 5.74 -1.78 10.63
CA ILE A 21 6.54 -1.41 11.81
C ILE A 21 5.68 -0.60 12.79
N LEU A 22 4.93 0.39 12.29
CA LEU A 22 4.03 1.22 13.10
C LEU A 22 2.93 0.41 13.76
N ARG A 23 2.39 -0.60 13.09
CA ARG A 23 1.29 -1.42 13.64
C ARG A 23 1.79 -2.47 14.64
N PHE A 24 2.93 -3.10 14.39
CA PHE A 24 3.36 -4.28 15.15
C PHE A 24 4.55 -4.04 16.09
N GLU A 25 5.52 -3.20 15.71
CA GLU A 25 6.79 -3.06 16.45
C GLU A 25 6.76 -1.91 17.48
N THR A 26 5.80 -0.99 17.37
CA THR A 26 5.72 0.19 18.26
C THR A 26 5.03 -0.10 19.60
N GLY A 27 4.32 -1.23 19.72
CA GLY A 27 3.51 -1.55 20.90
C GLY A 27 2.29 -0.63 21.11
N LEU A 28 1.99 0.27 20.17
CA LEU A 28 0.89 1.24 20.30
C LEU A 28 -0.50 0.59 20.21
N VAL A 29 -0.62 -0.53 19.49
CA VAL A 29 -1.89 -1.23 19.27
C VAL A 29 -1.75 -2.69 19.69
N ALA A 30 -2.61 -3.12 20.62
CA ALA A 30 -2.66 -4.51 21.06
C ALA A 30 -2.96 -5.45 19.89
N SER A 31 -2.32 -6.62 19.88
CA SER A 31 -2.40 -7.61 18.80
C SER A 31 -2.90 -8.96 19.35
N PRO A 32 -4.22 -9.10 19.63
CA PRO A 32 -4.75 -10.27 20.34
C PRO A 32 -4.53 -11.59 19.60
N LYS A 33 -4.44 -11.52 18.26
CA LYS A 33 -4.23 -12.67 17.36
C LYS A 33 -2.74 -12.99 17.12
N GLY A 34 -1.84 -12.34 17.84
CA GLY A 34 -0.40 -12.43 17.61
C GLY A 34 0.10 -11.54 16.48
N GLN A 35 1.41 -11.61 16.25
CA GLN A 35 2.13 -10.83 15.25
C GLN A 35 2.49 -11.74 14.05
N PRO A 36 2.05 -11.41 12.82
CA PRO A 36 2.48 -12.11 11.62
C PRO A 36 3.96 -11.82 11.35
N PRO A 37 4.71 -12.78 10.79
CA PRO A 37 6.12 -12.60 10.55
C PRO A 37 6.38 -11.53 9.48
N LEU A 38 7.40 -10.70 9.71
CA LEU A 38 7.84 -9.64 8.79
C LEU A 38 8.15 -10.18 7.38
N SER A 39 8.63 -11.42 7.27
CA SER A 39 8.91 -12.07 5.99
C SER A 39 7.70 -12.09 5.05
N ASN A 40 6.48 -12.29 5.56
CA ASN A 40 5.26 -12.29 4.76
C ASN A 40 5.00 -10.89 4.16
N TYR A 41 5.27 -9.84 4.91
CA TYR A 41 5.09 -8.45 4.45
C TYR A 41 6.19 -8.06 3.45
N LEU A 42 7.43 -8.51 3.66
CA LEU A 42 8.53 -8.28 2.72
C LEU A 42 8.30 -8.97 1.37
N GLN A 43 7.73 -10.18 1.37
CA GLN A 43 7.36 -10.88 0.12
C GLN A 43 6.24 -10.14 -0.63
N LEU A 44 5.31 -9.51 0.08
CA LEU A 44 4.20 -8.77 -0.51
C LEU A 44 4.59 -7.34 -0.94
N ALA A 45 5.61 -6.76 -0.32
CA ALA A 45 5.99 -5.36 -0.54
C ALA A 45 6.25 -5.01 -2.03
N PRO A 46 6.96 -5.82 -2.84
CA PRO A 46 7.14 -5.54 -4.27
C PRO A 46 5.81 -5.47 -5.04
N PHE A 47 4.85 -6.34 -4.69
CA PHE A 47 3.52 -6.33 -5.28
C PHE A 47 2.77 -5.04 -4.94
N VAL A 48 2.78 -4.62 -3.66
CA VAL A 48 2.18 -3.34 -3.23
C VAL A 48 2.87 -2.13 -3.88
N GLY A 49 4.20 -2.19 -4.03
CA GLY A 49 5.01 -1.21 -4.74
C GLY A 49 4.66 -1.08 -6.22
N ALA A 50 4.11 -2.13 -6.85
CA ALA A 50 3.59 -2.05 -8.22
C ALA A 50 2.14 -1.55 -8.27
N LEU A 51 1.32 -1.86 -7.25
CA LEU A 51 -0.07 -1.41 -7.19
C LEU A 51 -0.21 0.09 -7.01
N LEU A 52 0.65 0.71 -6.20
CA LEU A 52 0.58 2.16 -5.95
C LEU A 52 0.71 2.99 -7.25
N PRO A 53 1.78 2.86 -8.06
CA PRO A 53 1.87 3.59 -9.32
C PRO A 53 0.77 3.18 -10.29
N PHE A 54 0.30 1.92 -10.28
CA PHE A 54 -0.82 1.53 -11.11
C PHE A 54 -2.10 2.34 -10.77
N GLY A 55 -2.44 2.46 -9.49
CA GLY A 55 -3.57 3.27 -9.04
C GLY A 55 -3.44 4.75 -9.42
N LEU A 56 -2.23 5.31 -9.26
CA LEU A 56 -1.92 6.68 -9.67
C LEU A 56 -2.03 6.88 -11.20
N TRP A 57 -1.64 5.87 -11.98
CA TRP A 57 -1.78 5.88 -13.43
C TRP A 57 -3.25 5.89 -13.86
N VAL A 58 -4.12 5.11 -13.20
CA VAL A 58 -5.57 5.12 -13.44
C VAL A 58 -6.17 6.51 -13.19
N GLN A 59 -5.72 7.21 -12.16
CA GLN A 59 -6.10 8.61 -11.89
C GLN A 59 -5.45 9.63 -12.85
N GLY A 60 -4.66 9.17 -13.81
CA GLY A 60 -3.97 10.00 -14.77
C GLY A 60 -2.91 10.91 -14.14
N ALA A 61 -2.37 10.54 -12.98
CA ALA A 61 -1.36 11.33 -12.26
C ALA A 61 -0.05 11.49 -13.04
N TYR A 62 0.20 10.65 -14.06
CA TYR A 62 1.37 10.74 -14.92
C TYR A 62 1.16 11.49 -16.23
N ARG A 63 -0.05 12.02 -16.51
CA ARG A 63 -0.32 12.72 -17.78
C ARG A 63 0.43 14.06 -17.81
N LEU A 64 1.18 14.31 -18.89
CA LEU A 64 1.90 15.57 -19.12
C LEU A 64 0.93 16.70 -19.49
N GLY A 65 1.22 17.93 -19.06
CA GLY A 65 0.54 19.14 -19.54
C GLY A 65 -0.77 19.51 -18.84
N ARG A 66 -1.04 18.99 -17.64
CA ARG A 66 -2.23 19.35 -16.86
C ARG A 66 -1.89 20.40 -15.81
N VAL A 67 -2.55 21.55 -15.86
CA VAL A 67 -2.57 22.49 -14.73
C VAL A 67 -3.50 21.90 -13.69
N ARG A 68 -2.95 21.48 -12.55
CA ARG A 68 -3.72 20.99 -11.39
C ARG A 68 -3.54 21.92 -10.22
N SER A 69 -4.60 22.08 -9.43
CA SER A 69 -4.47 22.68 -8.11
C SER A 69 -3.83 21.68 -7.14
N HIS A 70 -3.24 22.17 -6.05
CA HIS A 70 -2.72 21.30 -4.97
C HIS A 70 -3.79 20.33 -4.43
N VAL A 71 -5.05 20.78 -4.38
CA VAL A 71 -6.19 19.96 -3.96
C VAL A 71 -6.45 18.83 -4.97
N ASP A 72 -6.39 19.12 -6.26
CA ASP A 72 -6.59 18.10 -7.31
C ASP A 72 -5.49 17.02 -7.26
N ASP A 73 -4.25 17.40 -6.97
CA ASP A 73 -3.16 16.43 -6.83
C ASP A 73 -3.29 15.58 -5.58
N PHE A 74 -3.70 16.17 -4.45
CA PHE A 74 -4.02 15.41 -3.25
C PHE A 74 -5.11 14.36 -3.54
N PHE A 75 -6.21 14.74 -4.19
CA PHE A 75 -7.28 13.80 -4.54
C PHE A 75 -6.84 12.75 -5.56
N ALA A 76 -6.02 13.11 -6.55
CA ALA A 76 -5.48 12.15 -7.50
C ALA A 76 -4.62 11.09 -6.81
N VAL A 77 -3.81 11.49 -5.84
CA VAL A 77 -3.00 10.57 -5.03
C VAL A 77 -3.88 9.72 -4.11
N LEU A 78 -4.80 10.33 -3.38
CA LEU A 78 -5.68 9.64 -2.45
C LEU A 78 -6.55 8.59 -3.16
N VAL A 79 -7.22 8.97 -4.25
CA VAL A 79 -8.08 8.05 -5.01
C VAL A 79 -7.24 6.98 -5.71
N GLY A 80 -6.05 7.32 -6.21
CA GLY A 80 -5.12 6.35 -6.78
C GLY A 80 -4.67 5.32 -5.73
N GLY A 81 -4.36 5.77 -4.52
CA GLY A 81 -4.04 4.92 -3.37
C GLY A 81 -5.21 4.03 -2.96
N LEU A 82 -6.44 4.55 -2.94
CA LEU A 82 -7.64 3.75 -2.68
C LEU A 82 -7.81 2.64 -3.72
N ILE A 83 -7.63 2.92 -5.01
CA ILE A 83 -7.66 1.91 -6.08
C ILE A 83 -6.60 0.83 -5.82
N ALA A 84 -5.37 1.22 -5.47
CA ALA A 84 -4.31 0.29 -5.13
C ALA A 84 -4.67 -0.60 -3.94
N ILE A 85 -5.31 -0.05 -2.90
CA ILE A 85 -5.78 -0.81 -1.74
C ILE A 85 -6.90 -1.78 -2.11
N PHE A 86 -7.88 -1.35 -2.91
CA PHE A 86 -8.96 -2.24 -3.35
C PHE A 86 -8.40 -3.43 -4.13
N LEU A 87 -7.45 -3.20 -5.03
CA LEU A 87 -6.78 -4.27 -5.77
C LEU A 87 -5.92 -5.14 -4.86
N GLY A 88 -5.20 -4.52 -3.92
CA GLY A 88 -4.39 -5.21 -2.92
C GLY A 88 -5.23 -6.16 -2.08
N LEU A 89 -6.29 -5.65 -1.44
CA LEU A 89 -7.25 -6.42 -0.66
C LEU A 89 -7.87 -7.55 -1.46
N SER A 90 -8.37 -7.25 -2.67
CA SER A 90 -9.00 -8.25 -3.54
C SER A 90 -8.03 -9.37 -3.90
N THR A 91 -6.79 -9.02 -4.23
CA THR A 91 -5.75 -10.00 -4.61
C THR A 91 -5.30 -10.82 -3.41
N THR A 92 -5.02 -10.18 -2.26
CA THR A 92 -4.61 -10.90 -1.05
C THR A 92 -5.72 -11.83 -0.54
N LEU A 93 -6.98 -11.39 -0.61
CA LEU A 93 -8.12 -12.20 -0.18
C LEU A 93 -8.36 -13.38 -1.14
N ALA A 94 -8.26 -13.15 -2.45
CA ALA A 94 -8.35 -14.21 -3.46
C ALA A 94 -7.22 -15.21 -3.28
N TYR A 95 -5.98 -14.74 -3.09
CA TYR A 95 -4.82 -15.59 -2.87
C TYR A 95 -5.00 -16.44 -1.60
N GLN A 96 -5.41 -15.81 -0.51
CA GLN A 96 -5.71 -16.51 0.74
C GLN A 96 -6.81 -17.55 0.53
N THR A 97 -7.89 -17.22 -0.17
CA THR A 97 -9.04 -18.11 -0.36
C THR A 97 -8.67 -19.36 -1.17
N TYR A 98 -7.98 -19.20 -2.31
CA TYR A 98 -7.80 -20.26 -3.29
C TYR A 98 -6.46 -21.00 -3.19
N TYR A 99 -5.40 -20.35 -2.72
CA TYR A 99 -4.04 -20.91 -2.80
C TYR A 99 -3.43 -21.29 -1.45
N VAL A 100 -3.94 -20.76 -0.33
CA VAL A 100 -3.39 -21.07 1.00
C VAL A 100 -4.06 -22.33 1.57
N PRO A 101 -3.28 -23.39 1.91
CA PRO A 101 -3.80 -24.58 2.58
C PRO A 101 -4.48 -24.27 3.92
N PRO A 102 -5.50 -25.06 4.35
CA PRO A 102 -6.23 -24.83 5.60
C PRO A 102 -5.33 -24.71 6.84
N ALA A 103 -4.30 -25.56 6.95
CA ALA A 103 -3.36 -25.54 8.06
C ALA A 103 -2.58 -24.21 8.19
N LEU A 104 -2.31 -23.52 7.08
CA LEU A 104 -1.63 -22.22 7.07
C LEU A 104 -2.61 -21.05 7.27
N LYS A 105 -3.90 -21.24 6.93
CA LYS A 105 -4.97 -20.25 7.18
C LYS A 105 -5.25 -20.10 8.67
N GLU A 106 -5.26 -21.19 9.42
CA GLU A 106 -5.46 -21.17 10.89
C GLU A 106 -4.35 -20.39 11.62
N LEU A 107 -3.16 -20.32 11.00
CA LEU A 107 -2.02 -19.55 11.49
C LEU A 107 -2.05 -18.07 11.04
N GLY A 108 -3.08 -17.63 10.30
CA GLY A 108 -3.18 -16.26 9.77
C GLY A 108 -2.12 -15.92 8.72
N THR A 109 -1.56 -16.93 8.05
CA THR A 109 -0.49 -16.74 7.06
C THR A 109 -1.03 -15.94 5.86
N TYR A 110 -0.38 -14.83 5.52
CA TYR A 110 -0.78 -13.84 4.49
C TYR A 110 -2.05 -13.02 4.78
N GLU A 111 -2.56 -13.02 6.02
CA GLU A 111 -3.58 -12.04 6.43
C GLU A 111 -2.94 -10.68 6.68
N VAL A 112 -3.23 -9.74 5.78
CA VAL A 112 -2.79 -8.35 5.95
C VAL A 112 -3.76 -7.61 6.87
N SER A 113 -3.23 -7.01 7.92
CA SER A 113 -4.00 -6.23 8.89
C SER A 113 -4.69 -5.03 8.22
N GLN A 114 -5.99 -4.84 8.48
CA GLN A 114 -6.74 -3.67 7.97
C GLN A 114 -6.11 -2.34 8.40
N LEU A 115 -5.57 -2.28 9.64
CA LEU A 115 -4.83 -1.11 10.11
C LEU A 115 -3.54 -0.86 9.31
N VAL A 116 -2.89 -1.91 8.79
CA VAL A 116 -1.70 -1.73 7.94
C VAL A 116 -2.11 -1.12 6.61
N TRP A 117 -3.24 -1.55 6.02
CA TRP A 117 -3.77 -0.92 4.80
C TRP A 117 -4.13 0.56 5.02
N LEU A 118 -4.75 0.89 6.16
CA LEU A 118 -5.08 2.27 6.50
C LEU A 118 -3.82 3.13 6.71
N LEU A 119 -2.85 2.63 7.47
CA LEU A 119 -1.57 3.31 7.67
C LEU A 119 -0.83 3.49 6.34
N PHE A 120 -0.82 2.45 5.50
CA PHE A 120 -0.26 2.50 4.16
C PHE A 120 -0.91 3.61 3.32
N LEU A 121 -2.24 3.72 3.31
CA LEU A 121 -2.95 4.79 2.59
C LEU A 121 -2.47 6.16 3.04
N THR A 122 -2.48 6.42 4.34
CA THR A 122 -2.15 7.72 4.92
C THR A 122 -0.71 8.10 4.63
N LEU A 123 0.22 7.18 4.87
CA LEU A 123 1.65 7.39 4.67
C LEU A 123 2.02 7.57 3.19
N SER A 124 1.51 6.68 2.32
CA SER A 124 1.77 6.77 0.88
C SER A 124 1.13 8.03 0.27
N THR A 125 -0.07 8.42 0.72
CA THR A 125 -0.69 9.67 0.27
C THR A 125 0.15 10.88 0.67
N GLY A 126 0.61 10.94 1.92
CA GLY A 126 1.49 12.01 2.38
C GLY A 126 2.79 12.08 1.57
N ALA A 127 3.48 10.96 1.40
CA ALA A 127 4.77 10.91 0.67
C ALA A 127 4.62 11.18 -0.84
N CYS A 128 3.59 10.64 -1.49
CA CYS A 128 3.35 10.91 -2.91
C CYS A 128 2.88 12.34 -3.15
N TYR A 129 2.13 12.94 -2.22
CA TYR A 129 1.74 14.35 -2.30
C TYR A 129 2.94 15.29 -2.15
N THR A 130 3.80 15.06 -1.15
CA THR A 130 4.97 15.94 -0.92
C THR A 130 5.97 15.93 -2.07
N THR A 131 6.15 14.78 -2.73
CA THR A 131 7.01 14.68 -3.93
C THR A 131 6.47 15.41 -5.17
N ARG A 132 5.21 15.85 -5.14
CA ARG A 132 4.52 16.53 -6.25
C ARG A 132 4.21 18.00 -5.97
N ALA A 133 4.21 18.39 -4.69
CA ALA A 133 3.94 19.75 -4.26
C ALA A 133 5.17 20.69 -4.35
N THR A 134 6.32 20.17 -4.78
CA THR A 134 7.57 20.91 -5.06
C THR A 134 7.68 21.31 -6.51
#